data_AF-A0A2V8DL93-F1
#
_entry.id   AF-A0A2V8DL93-F1
#
_cell.length_a   1.000
_cell.length_b   1.000
_cell.length_c   1.000
_cell.angle_alpha   90.00
_cell.angle_beta   90.00
_cell.angle_gamma   90.00
#
_symmetry.space_group_name_H-M   'P 1'
#
loop_
_entity.id
_entity.type
_entity.pdbx_description
1 polymer ?
#
loop_
_entity_poly.entity_id
_entity_poly.type
_entity_poly.pdbx_seq_one_letter_code
_entity_poly.pdbx_strand_id
1 'polypeptide(L)'
;MTSLVLIVPGSLDTLTGGYGYDRRMAIELADRGWSVVVRELDGSFPLPTPAARDHAAGVLGAIAEDTTVLVDGLALGALPAEIEREAARLRVVGLVHHPLAAETGLDAGTA
;
A
#
# COMPACT_ATOMS: atom_id res chain seq x y z
N MET A 1 7.97 7.64 20.26
CA MET A 1 8.59 7.03 19.08
C MET A 1 7.51 6.93 18.02
N THR A 2 7.73 7.47 16.83
CA THR A 2 6.69 7.46 15.77
C THR A 2 6.70 6.11 15.07
N SER A 3 5.53 5.52 14.81
CA SER A 3 5.41 4.21 14.16
C SER A 3 4.40 4.25 13.03
N LEU A 4 4.66 3.48 11.98
CA LEU A 4 3.70 3.24 10.92
C LEU A 4 3.74 1.80 10.41
N VAL A 5 2.64 1.39 9.79
CA VAL A 5 2.59 0.17 8.98
C VAL A 5 2.63 0.58 7.52
N LEU A 6 3.58 0.04 6.76
CA LEU A 6 3.70 0.22 5.31
C LEU A 6 3.06 -0.97 4.60
N ILE A 7 2.06 -0.73 3.75
CA ILE A 7 1.39 -1.72 2.93
C ILE A 7 1.94 -1.65 1.50
N VAL A 8 2.44 -2.78 0.98
CA VAL A 8 2.99 -2.86 -0.39
C VAL A 8 2.37 -3.99 -1.21
N PRO A 9 2.22 -3.82 -2.55
CA PRO A 9 1.47 -4.69 -3.46
C PRO A 9 2.24 -5.96 -3.89
N GLY A 10 2.87 -6.68 -2.96
CA GLY A 10 3.71 -7.82 -3.27
C GLY A 10 5.00 -7.80 -2.45
N SER A 11 5.99 -8.59 -2.86
CA SER A 11 7.28 -8.61 -2.18
C SER A 11 7.99 -7.26 -2.31
N LEU A 12 8.33 -6.68 -1.16
CA LEU A 12 9.08 -5.44 -1.08
C LEU A 12 10.47 -5.60 -1.70
N ASP A 13 10.99 -6.81 -1.94
CA ASP A 13 12.29 -7.08 -2.59
C ASP A 13 12.22 -7.13 -4.13
N THR A 14 11.04 -6.90 -4.72
CA THR A 14 10.87 -6.89 -6.18
C THR A 14 11.70 -5.80 -6.86
N LEU A 15 12.50 -6.13 -7.87
CA LEU A 15 13.49 -5.22 -8.46
C LEU A 15 12.91 -4.25 -9.51
N THR A 16 11.91 -3.45 -9.15
CA THR A 16 11.43 -2.33 -9.98
C THR A 16 11.67 -0.98 -9.30
N GLY A 17 11.43 0.11 -10.04
CA GLY A 17 11.56 1.48 -9.53
C GLY A 17 10.61 1.78 -8.36
N GLY A 18 9.34 1.35 -8.43
CA GLY A 18 8.33 1.60 -7.38
C GLY A 18 8.71 0.94 -6.06
N TYR A 19 8.94 -0.37 -6.06
CA TYR A 19 9.42 -1.09 -4.87
C TYR A 19 10.79 -0.58 -4.39
N GLY A 20 11.65 -0.12 -5.30
CA GLY A 20 12.92 0.53 -4.95
C GLY A 20 12.73 1.81 -4.16
N TYR A 21 11.75 2.62 -4.54
CA TYR A 21 11.34 3.81 -3.80
C TYR A 21 10.82 3.41 -2.40
N ASP A 22 9.89 2.47 -2.32
CA ASP A 22 9.29 2.03 -1.05
C ASP A 22 10.34 1.49 -0.07
N ARG A 23 11.25 0.63 -0.55
CA ARG A 23 12.38 0.12 0.23
C ARG A 23 13.22 1.27 0.78
N ARG A 24 13.60 2.22 -0.09
CA ARG A 24 14.45 3.34 0.30
C ARG A 24 13.73 4.21 1.32
N MET A 25 12.46 4.50 1.11
CA MET A 25 11.64 5.27 2.05
C MET A 25 11.56 4.59 3.42
N ALA A 26 11.31 3.29 3.47
CA ALA A 26 11.24 2.53 4.72
C ALA A 26 12.57 2.58 5.50
N ILE A 27 13.70 2.41 4.80
CA ILE A 27 15.05 2.52 5.39
C ILE A 27 15.27 3.93 5.96
N GLU A 28 15.01 4.97 5.16
CA GLU A 28 15.25 6.36 5.57
C GLU A 28 14.34 6.82 6.72
N LEU A 29 13.12 6.29 6.81
CA LEU A 29 12.24 6.51 7.96
C LEU A 29 12.81 5.84 9.22
N ALA A 30 13.30 4.61 9.10
CA ALA A 30 13.93 3.89 10.21
C ALA A 30 15.18 4.63 10.71
N ASP A 31 16.03 5.12 9.81
CA ASP A 31 17.22 5.91 10.14
C ASP A 31 16.87 7.23 10.86
N ARG A 32 15.67 7.77 10.64
CA ARG A 32 15.11 8.94 11.35
C ARG A 32 14.45 8.60 12.68
N GLY A 33 14.52 7.35 13.13
CA GLY A 33 13.97 6.88 14.40
C GLY A 33 12.49 6.48 14.36
N TRP A 34 11.93 6.23 13.17
CA TRP A 34 10.58 5.68 13.04
C TRP A 34 10.62 4.15 13.14
N SER A 35 9.59 3.56 13.76
CA SER A 35 9.35 2.12 13.66
C SER A 35 8.49 1.84 12.44
N VAL A 36 9.06 1.20 11.41
CA VAL A 36 8.35 0.84 10.18
C VAL A 36 8.08 -0.66 10.16
N VAL A 37 6.80 -1.03 10.13
CA VAL A 37 6.37 -2.44 9.96
C VAL A 37 5.86 -2.62 8.56
N VAL A 38 6.51 -3.46 7.75
CA VAL A 38 6.06 -3.76 6.40
C VAL A 38 5.04 -4.90 6.43
N ARG A 39 3.98 -4.77 5.64
CA ARG A 39 3.03 -5.83 5.30
C ARG A 39 2.92 -5.94 3.79
N GLU A 40 3.39 -7.07 3.29
CA GLU A 40 3.33 -7.42 1.87
C GLU A 40 1.95 -8.03 1.57
N LEU A 41 1.31 -7.53 0.53
CA LEU A 41 0.10 -8.12 -0.03
C LEU A 41 0.45 -9.17 -1.08
N ASP A 42 -0.59 -9.76 -1.66
CA ASP A 42 -0.42 -10.63 -2.82
C ASP A 42 0.16 -9.86 -4.01
N GLY A 43 0.92 -10.53 -4.89
CA GLY A 43 1.58 -9.89 -6.03
C GLY A 43 0.68 -9.56 -7.23
N SER A 44 -0.63 -9.88 -7.19
CA SER A 44 -1.56 -9.63 -8.31
C SER A 44 -1.96 -8.16 -8.48
N PHE A 45 -1.61 -7.29 -7.54
CA PHE A 45 -1.85 -5.85 -7.65
C PHE A 45 -1.05 -5.25 -8.83
N PRO A 46 -1.60 -4.25 -9.54
CA PRO A 46 -2.80 -3.44 -9.23
C PRO A 46 -4.14 -4.07 -9.64
N LEU A 47 -4.16 -5.30 -10.19
CA LEU A 47 -5.38 -6.02 -10.61
C LEU A 47 -5.61 -7.24 -9.71
N PRO A 48 -5.93 -7.04 -8.41
CA PRO A 48 -5.96 -8.13 -7.46
C PRO A 48 -7.06 -9.15 -7.79
N THR A 49 -6.75 -10.42 -7.56
CA THR A 49 -7.78 -11.47 -7.56
C THR A 49 -8.76 -11.27 -6.39
N PRO A 50 -9.95 -11.89 -6.40
CA PRO A 50 -10.85 -11.86 -5.24
C PRO A 50 -10.17 -12.35 -3.95
N ALA A 51 -9.38 -13.42 -4.02
CA ALA A 51 -8.63 -13.94 -2.88
C ALA A 51 -7.55 -12.94 -2.39
N ALA A 52 -6.91 -12.21 -3.30
CA ALA A 52 -5.95 -11.17 -2.96
C ALA A 52 -6.62 -9.98 -2.23
N ARG A 53 -7.85 -9.61 -2.63
CA ARG A 53 -8.65 -8.60 -1.92
C ARG A 53 -9.06 -9.07 -0.52
N ASP A 54 -9.53 -10.30 -0.38
CA ASP A 54 -9.87 -10.88 0.93
C ASP A 54 -8.65 -10.93 1.85
N HIS A 55 -7.49 -11.33 1.32
CA HIS A 55 -6.22 -11.28 2.03
C HIS A 55 -5.88 -9.85 2.48
N ALA A 56 -5.97 -8.87 1.58
CA ALA A 56 -5.68 -7.47 1.92
C ALA A 56 -6.64 -6.93 2.99
N ALA A 57 -7.93 -7.26 2.91
CA ALA A 57 -8.91 -6.90 3.94
C ALA A 57 -8.54 -7.49 5.31
N GLY A 58 -8.10 -8.75 5.35
CA GLY A 58 -7.61 -9.39 6.58
C GLY A 58 -6.36 -8.73 7.14
N VAL A 59 -5.38 -8.40 6.28
CA VAL A 59 -4.16 -7.68 6.68
C VAL A 59 -4.49 -6.32 7.29
N LEU A 60 -5.33 -5.53 6.62
CA LEU A 60 -5.74 -4.21 7.10
C LEU A 60 -6.54 -4.32 8.40
N GLY A 61 -7.50 -5.25 8.48
CA GLY A 61 -8.34 -5.48 9.65
C GLY A 61 -7.58 -5.91 10.91
N ALA A 62 -6.40 -6.53 10.75
CA ALA A 62 -5.53 -6.94 11.86
C ALA A 62 -4.67 -5.80 12.43
N ILE A 63 -4.59 -4.64 11.77
CA ILE A 63 -3.84 -3.47 12.26
C ILE A 63 -4.58 -2.87 13.45
N ALA A 64 -3.88 -2.45 14.50
CA ALA A 64 -4.50 -1.83 15.67
C ALA A 64 -5.14 -0.46 15.34
N GLU A 65 -6.18 -0.08 16.08
CA GLU A 65 -6.80 1.25 16.00
C GLU A 65 -5.79 2.39 16.22
N ASP A 66 -6.08 3.57 15.64
CA ASP A 66 -5.24 4.78 15.63
C ASP A 66 -3.85 4.63 14.99
N THR A 67 -3.52 3.47 14.44
CA THR A 67 -2.25 3.23 13.75
C THR A 67 -2.16 4.07 12.47
N THR A 68 -0.98 4.67 12.23
CA THR A 68 -0.68 5.30 10.94
C THR A 68 -0.34 4.23 9.91
N VAL A 69 -1.10 4.21 8.81
CA VAL A 69 -0.92 3.23 7.73
C VAL A 69 -0.58 3.96 6.45
N LEU A 70 0.62 3.71 5.94
CA LEU A 70 1.10 4.21 4.66
C LEU A 70 0.84 3.14 3.59
N VAL A 71 0.07 3.46 2.57
CA VAL A 71 -0.33 2.51 1.53
C VAL A 71 0.25 2.93 0.19
N ASP A 72 1.00 2.02 -0.45
CA ASP A 72 1.48 2.21 -1.82
C ASP A 72 0.32 2.46 -2.80
N GLY A 73 0.56 3.28 -3.82
CA GLY A 73 -0.45 3.74 -4.77
C GLY A 73 -1.10 2.62 -5.59
N LEU A 74 -0.38 1.54 -5.92
CA LEU A 74 -0.93 0.40 -6.66
C LEU A 74 -1.88 -0.41 -5.78
N ALA A 75 -1.56 -0.58 -4.49
CA ALA A 75 -2.44 -1.22 -3.53
C ALA A 75 -3.67 -0.35 -3.23
N LEU A 76 -3.44 0.94 -2.96
CA LEU A 76 -4.47 1.91 -2.62
C LEU A 76 -5.54 2.01 -3.71
N GLY A 77 -5.14 2.14 -4.97
CA GLY A 77 -6.06 2.30 -6.11
C GLY A 77 -6.99 1.10 -6.32
N ALA A 78 -6.60 -0.08 -5.85
CA ALA A 78 -7.35 -1.32 -6.05
C ALA A 78 -8.25 -1.72 -4.87
N LEU A 79 -8.22 -0.99 -3.75
CA LEU A 79 -8.89 -1.31 -2.48
C LEU A 79 -9.76 -0.16 -1.91
N PRO A 80 -10.58 0.55 -2.71
CA PRO A 80 -11.31 1.71 -2.23
C PRO A 80 -12.26 1.39 -1.06
N ALA A 81 -13.01 0.28 -1.14
CA ALA A 81 -13.98 -0.10 -0.11
C ALA A 81 -13.30 -0.56 1.19
N GLU A 82 -12.19 -1.29 1.07
CA GLU A 82 -11.39 -1.72 2.21
C GLU A 82 -10.74 -0.53 2.88
N ILE A 83 -10.15 0.39 2.13
CA ILE A 83 -9.51 1.58 2.69
C ILE A 83 -10.54 2.49 3.37
N GLU A 84 -11.71 2.70 2.76
CA GLU A 84 -12.79 3.51 3.35
C GLU A 84 -13.28 2.93 4.68
N ARG A 85 -13.49 1.61 4.75
CA ARG A 85 -13.90 0.93 5.98
C ARG A 85 -12.89 1.13 7.11
N GLU A 86 -11.60 1.01 6.80
CA GLU A 86 -10.54 1.07 7.81
C GLU A 86 -10.15 2.51 8.16
N ALA A 87 -10.40 3.48 7.28
CA ALA A 87 -10.17 4.91 7.54
C ALA A 87 -11.00 5.47 8.70
N ALA A 88 -12.08 4.78 9.11
CA ALA A 88 -12.85 5.13 10.30
C ALA A 88 -12.07 4.93 11.62
N ARG A 89 -11.03 4.09 11.62
CA ARG A 89 -10.25 3.72 12.81
C ARG A 89 -8.73 3.83 12.62
N LEU A 90 -8.25 3.99 11.39
CA LEU A 90 -6.83 4.09 11.05
C LEU A 90 -6.51 5.49 10.51
N ARG A 91 -5.26 5.91 10.67
CA ARG A 91 -4.73 7.13 10.05
C ARG A 91 -4.08 6.78 8.72
N VAL A 92 -4.89 6.71 7.66
CA VAL A 92 -4.45 6.28 6.34
C VAL A 92 -3.72 7.41 5.60
N VAL A 93 -2.57 7.10 5.03
CA VAL A 93 -1.78 7.97 4.14
C VAL A 93 -1.53 7.20 2.84
N GLY A 94 -1.91 7.80 1.70
CA GLY A 94 -1.65 7.23 0.38
C GLY A 94 -0.33 7.73 -0.21
N LEU A 95 0.50 6.82 -0.71
CA LEU A 95 1.71 7.13 -1.47
C LEU A 95 1.41 7.07 -2.98
N VAL A 96 0.98 8.19 -3.54
CA VAL A 96 0.64 8.28 -4.97
C VAL A 96 1.80 8.91 -5.75
N HIS A 97 2.57 8.09 -6.45
CA HIS A 97 3.65 8.56 -7.33
C HIS A 97 3.11 9.17 -8.62
N HIS A 98 2.17 8.47 -9.24
CA HIS A 98 1.43 8.88 -10.42
C HIS A 98 0.03 8.26 -10.30
N PRO A 99 -1.07 9.01 -10.49
CA PRO A 99 -2.39 8.42 -10.48
C PRO A 99 -2.53 7.47 -11.68
N LEU A 100 -2.71 6.17 -11.45
CA LEU A 100 -2.81 5.17 -12.53
C LEU A 100 -3.91 5.52 -13.54
N ALA A 101 -5.05 6.04 -13.05
CA ALA A 101 -6.16 6.50 -13.88
C ALA A 101 -5.83 7.74 -14.76
N ALA A 102 -4.70 8.41 -14.53
CA ALA A 102 -4.22 9.53 -15.32
C ALA A 102 -3.11 9.13 -16.32
N GLU A 103 -2.75 7.85 -16.37
CA GLU A 103 -1.77 7.33 -17.31
C GLU A 103 -2.31 7.47 -18.74
N THR A 104 -1.52 8.10 -19.60
CA THR A 104 -1.90 8.35 -20.99
C THR A 104 -1.44 7.21 -21.89
N GLY A 105 -2.23 6.85 -22.90
CA GLY A 105 -1.86 5.78 -23.85
C GLY A 105 -2.32 4.38 -23.44
N LEU A 106 -3.09 4.27 -22.35
CA LEU A 106 -3.84 3.07 -22.01
C LEU A 106 -5.11 2.97 -22.88
N ASP A 107 -5.44 1.76 -23.34
CA ASP A 107 -6.75 1.52 -23.94
C ASP A 107 -7.85 1.55 -22.87
N ALA A 108 -9.11 1.69 -23.28
CA ALA A 108 -10.23 1.79 -22.33
C ALA A 108 -10.47 0.52 -21.46
N GLY A 109 -9.81 -0.60 -21.78
CA GLY A 109 -9.85 -1.82 -20.97
C GLY A 109 -8.73 -1.88 -19.93
N THR A 110 -7.70 -1.04 -20.08
CA THR A 110 -6.50 -0.98 -19.25
C THR A 110 -6.41 0.31 -18.44
N ALA A 111 -7.13 1.36 -18.84
CA ALA A 111 -7.32 2.62 -18.11
C ALA A 111 -8.25 2.45 -16.89
#